data_AF-A0A970BP84-F1
#
_entry.id   AF-A0A970BP84-F1
#
_cell.length_a   1.000
_cell.length_b   1.000
_cell.length_c   1.000
_cell.angle_alpha   90.00
_cell.angle_beta   90.00
_cell.angle_gamma   90.00
#
_symmetry.space_group_name_H-M   'P 1'
#
loop_
_entity.id
_entity.type
_entity.pdbx_description
1 polymer ?
#
loop_
_entity_poly.entity_id
_entity_poly.type
_entity_poly.pdbx_seq_one_letter_code
_entity_poly.pdbx_strand_id
1 'polypeptide(L)'
;MAQNQRQYDEEFKKRAVRLSYSSERTVKSVAEALGVRTNLIYRWRKAYTPEGDKTKMAEQNDEIQALHTRIAELEEENDILKKASAYFAKNQR
;
A
#
# COMPACT_ATOMS: atom_id res chain seq x y z
N MET A 1 20.41 1.41 -26.33
CA MET A 1 19.14 0.81 -26.80
C MET A 1 18.21 0.63 -25.61
N ALA A 2 17.06 1.31 -25.62
CA ALA A 2 16.09 1.22 -24.53
C ALA A 2 15.45 -0.18 -24.52
N GLN A 3 15.68 -0.97 -23.47
CA GLN A 3 15.02 -2.26 -23.32
C GLN A 3 13.53 -1.99 -23.08
N ASN A 4 12.70 -2.38 -24.06
CA ASN A 4 11.24 -2.33 -23.98
C ASN A 4 10.80 -3.11 -22.71
N GLN A 5 10.47 -2.39 -21.65
CA GLN A 5 10.05 -3.00 -20.40
C GLN A 5 8.62 -3.48 -20.57
N ARG A 6 8.43 -4.80 -20.70
CA ARG A 6 7.10 -5.40 -20.52
C ARG A 6 6.55 -4.92 -19.17
N GLN A 7 5.47 -4.15 -19.20
CA GLN A 7 4.72 -3.83 -17.99
C GLN A 7 3.97 -5.09 -17.56
N TYR A 8 4.16 -5.47 -16.30
CA TYR A 8 3.41 -6.55 -15.67
C TYR A 8 2.50 -5.92 -14.62
N ASP A 9 1.28 -6.43 -14.48
CA ASP A 9 0.33 -5.97 -13.48
C ASP A 9 0.84 -6.21 -12.06
N GLU A 10 0.43 -5.37 -11.11
CA GLU A 10 0.86 -5.47 -9.72
C GLU A 10 0.43 -6.80 -9.07
N GLU A 11 -0.77 -7.29 -9.38
CA GLU A 11 -1.22 -8.62 -8.92
C GLU A 11 -0.37 -9.75 -9.47
N PHE A 12 0.05 -9.65 -10.74
CA PHE A 12 0.93 -10.63 -11.36
C PHE A 12 2.29 -10.67 -10.64
N LYS A 13 2.87 -9.50 -10.36
CA LYS A 13 4.15 -9.40 -9.63
C LYS A 13 4.03 -9.97 -8.21
N LYS A 14 2.97 -9.64 -7.47
CA LYS A 14 2.72 -10.18 -6.12
C LYS A 14 2.59 -11.72 -6.14
N ARG A 15 1.84 -12.27 -7.09
CA ARG A 15 1.71 -13.74 -7.27
C ARG A 15 3.05 -14.39 -7.60
N ALA A 16 3.84 -13.82 -8.51
CA ALA A 16 5.16 -14.32 -8.87
C ALA A 16 6.12 -14.34 -7.67
N VAL A 17 6.10 -13.28 -6.84
CA VAL A 17 6.89 -13.22 -5.61
C VAL A 17 6.43 -14.29 -4.62
N ARG A 18 5.12 -14.43 -4.37
CA ARG A 18 4.59 -15.47 -3.46
C ARG A 18 4.97 -16.87 -3.91
N LEU A 19 4.80 -17.18 -5.19
CA LEU A 19 5.13 -18.48 -5.77
C LEU A 19 6.63 -18.77 -5.66
N SER A 20 7.47 -17.75 -5.80
CA SER A 20 8.92 -17.92 -5.65
C SER A 20 9.33 -18.32 -4.22
N TYR A 21 8.60 -17.91 -3.18
CA TYR A 21 8.90 -18.27 -1.79
C TYR A 21 8.34 -19.64 -1.37
N SER A 22 7.58 -20.31 -2.25
CA SER A 22 7.13 -21.68 -2.01
C SER A 22 8.32 -22.64 -1.96
N SER A 23 8.37 -23.51 -0.95
CA SER A 23 9.44 -24.47 -0.71
C SER A 23 9.60 -25.52 -1.82
N GLU A 24 8.58 -25.70 -2.66
CA GLU A 24 8.53 -26.74 -3.70
C GLU A 24 9.13 -26.30 -5.03
N ARG A 25 9.44 -25.00 -5.22
CA ARG A 25 9.89 -24.47 -6.52
C ARG A 25 11.05 -23.49 -6.38
N THR A 26 12.07 -23.67 -7.23
CA THR A 26 13.17 -22.71 -7.33
C THR A 26 12.72 -21.45 -8.07
N VAL A 27 13.38 -20.31 -7.79
CA VAL A 27 13.11 -19.04 -8.49
C VAL A 27 13.23 -19.18 -10.00
N LYS A 28 14.18 -20.00 -10.48
CA LYS A 28 14.38 -20.30 -11.90
C LYS A 28 13.17 -21.03 -12.49
N SER A 29 12.68 -22.08 -11.82
CA SER A 29 11.49 -22.82 -12.24
C SER A 29 10.24 -21.93 -12.28
N VAL A 30 10.08 -21.03 -11.30
CA VAL A 30 8.98 -20.06 -11.28
C VAL A 30 9.09 -19.07 -12.43
N ALA A 31 10.30 -18.60 -12.76
CA ALA A 31 10.52 -17.72 -13.92
C ALA A 31 10.19 -18.40 -15.24
N GLU A 32 10.62 -19.65 -15.42
CA GLU A 32 10.32 -20.45 -16.61
C GLU A 32 8.81 -20.69 -16.74
N ALA A 33 8.13 -21.07 -15.66
CA ALA A 33 6.69 -21.31 -15.65
C ALA A 33 5.87 -20.04 -15.97
N LEU A 34 6.33 -18.87 -15.54
CA LEU A 34 5.66 -17.59 -15.76
C LEU A 34 6.12 -16.89 -17.06
N GLY A 35 7.08 -17.45 -17.80
CA GLY A 35 7.64 -16.84 -19.00
C GLY A 35 8.39 -15.52 -18.75
N VAL A 36 8.92 -15.34 -17.54
CA VAL A 36 9.64 -14.12 -17.13
C VAL A 36 11.12 -14.39 -16.87
N ARG A 37 11.94 -13.35 -16.96
CA ARG A 37 13.36 -13.47 -16.63
C ARG A 37 13.54 -13.67 -15.12
N THR A 38 14.41 -14.58 -14.70
CA THR A 38 14.70 -14.85 -13.28
C THR A 38 15.10 -13.58 -12.51
N ASN A 39 15.87 -12.69 -13.13
CA ASN A 39 16.28 -11.40 -12.54
C ASN A 39 15.09 -10.48 -12.21
N LEU A 40 13.97 -10.57 -12.93
CA LEU A 40 12.76 -9.82 -12.63
C LEU A 40 12.13 -10.29 -11.31
N ILE A 41 12.12 -11.60 -11.06
CA ILE A 41 11.57 -12.15 -9.81
C ILE A 41 12.40 -11.68 -8.62
N TYR A 42 13.74 -11.69 -8.72
CA TYR A 42 14.59 -11.14 -7.65
C TYR A 42 14.36 -9.64 -7.43
N ARG A 43 14.17 -8.87 -8.50
CA ARG A 43 13.84 -7.44 -8.40
C ARG A 43 12.48 -7.22 -7.73
N TRP A 44 11.47 -8.03 -8.07
CA TRP A 44 10.16 -7.96 -7.43
C TRP A 44 10.22 -8.40 -5.97
N ARG A 45 10.96 -9.45 -5.63
CA ARG A 45 11.19 -9.84 -4.23
C ARG A 45 11.68 -8.66 -3.41
N LYS A 46 12.70 -7.94 -3.87
CA LYS A 46 13.22 -6.74 -3.18
C LYS A 46 12.19 -5.61 -3.07
N ALA A 47 11.30 -5.48 -4.05
CA ALA A 47 10.28 -4.44 -4.03
C ALA A 47 9.10 -4.76 -3.09
N TYR A 48 8.73 -6.04 -2.96
CA TYR A 48 7.58 -6.51 -2.19
C TYR A 48 7.96 -7.27 -0.90
N THR A 49 9.22 -7.24 -0.48
CA THR A 49 9.62 -7.61 0.90
C THR A 49 9.06 -6.60 1.90
N PRO A 50 8.89 -6.96 3.18
CA PRO A 50 8.48 -6.02 4.23
C PRO A 50 9.35 -4.76 4.30
N GLU A 51 10.64 -4.89 3.99
CA GLU A 51 11.59 -3.77 3.95
C GLU A 51 11.63 -3.01 2.61
N GLY A 52 10.93 -3.51 1.59
CA GLY A 52 10.93 -2.98 0.24
C GLY A 52 10.11 -1.70 0.08
N ASP A 53 10.58 -0.79 -0.78
CA ASP A 53 9.98 0.54 -0.98
C ASP A 53 8.48 0.51 -1.32
N LYS A 54 8.00 -0.51 -2.05
CA LYS A 54 6.58 -0.59 -2.41
C LYS A 54 5.69 -1.03 -1.25
N THR A 55 6.20 -1.89 -0.36
CA THR A 55 5.46 -2.31 0.84
C THR A 55 5.37 -1.13 1.81
N LYS A 56 6.48 -0.40 2.01
CA LYS A 56 6.51 0.83 2.81
C LYS A 56 5.58 1.90 2.26
N MET A 57 5.57 2.14 0.95
CA MET A 57 4.65 3.12 0.34
C MET A 57 3.18 2.71 0.46
N ALA A 58 2.87 1.41 0.42
CA ALA A 58 1.50 0.93 0.63
C ALA A 58 1.07 1.12 2.09
N GLU A 59 1.91 0.73 3.05
CA GLU A 59 1.66 0.93 4.48
C GLU A 59 1.52 2.42 4.84
N GLN A 60 2.39 3.27 4.27
CA GLN A 60 2.29 4.73 4.44
C GLN A 60 0.99 5.30 3.89
N ASN A 61 0.49 4.81 2.74
CA ASN A 61 -0.76 5.28 2.17
C ASN A 61 -1.97 4.88 3.03
N ASP A 62 -1.98 3.66 3.58
CA ASP A 62 -3.05 3.21 4.47
C ASP A 62 -3.07 4.03 5.77
N GLU A 63 -1.90 4.34 6.33
CA GLU A 63 -1.76 5.20 7.50
C GLU A 63 -2.22 6.64 7.21
N ILE A 64 -1.86 7.20 6.05
CA ILE A 64 -2.32 8.53 5.62
C ILE A 64 -3.85 8.57 5.49
N GLN A 65 -4.48 7.53 4.94
CA GLN A 65 -5.94 7.47 4.84
C GLN A 65 -6.61 7.36 6.22
N ALA A 66 -6.06 6.56 7.12
CA ALA A 66 -6.55 6.46 8.49
C ALA A 66 -6.44 7.81 9.22
N LEU A 67 -5.30 8.51 9.07
CA LEU A 67 -5.09 9.83 9.65
C LEU A 67 -6.04 10.88 9.07
N HIS A 68 -6.27 10.91 7.76
CA HIS A 68 -7.25 11.81 7.15
C HIS A 68 -8.67 11.56 7.67
N THR A 69 -9.06 10.29 7.83
CA THR A 69 -10.36 9.94 8.40
C THR A 69 -10.47 10.46 9.83
N ARG A 70 -9.42 10.26 10.64
CA ARG A 70 -9.40 10.73 12.03
C ARG A 70 -9.44 12.25 12.15
N ILE A 71 -8.75 12.97 11.25
CA ILE A 71 -8.81 14.43 11.21
C ILE A 71 -10.23 14.90 10.90
N ALA A 72 -10.89 14.30 9.92
CA ALA A 72 -12.26 14.67 9.56
C ALA A 72 -13.24 14.45 10.74
N GLU A 73 -13.14 13.31 11.44
CA GLU A 73 -13.94 13.05 12.65
C GLU A 73 -13.69 14.10 13.74
N LEU A 74 -12.42 14.42 14.01
CA LEU A 74 -12.06 15.40 15.04
C LEU A 74 -12.52 16.81 14.68
N GLU A 75 -12.47 17.20 13.40
CA GLU A 75 -12.99 18.48 12.91
C GLU A 75 -14.51 18.56 13.09
N GLU A 76 -15.24 17.50 12.79
CA GLU A 76 -16.69 17.41 13.00
C GLU A 76 -17.06 17.51 14.49
N GLU A 77 -16.38 16.75 15.36
CA GLU A 77 -16.56 16.82 16.81
C GLU A 77 -16.30 18.25 17.33
N ASN A 78 -15.23 18.89 16.85
CA ASN A 78 -14.86 20.25 17.25
C ASN A 78 -15.95 21.26 16.85
N ASP A 79 -16.50 21.12 15.64
CA ASP A 79 -17.56 21.98 15.14
C ASP A 79 -18.87 21.80 15.92
N ILE A 80 -19.22 20.58 16.29
CA ILE A 80 -20.36 20.31 17.17
C ILE A 80 -20.17 20.98 18.52
N LEU A 81 -19.00 20.83 19.15
CA LEU A 81 -18.70 21.45 20.45
C LEU A 81 -18.73 22.98 20.39
N LYS A 82 -18.20 23.58 19.31
CA LYS A 82 -18.28 25.03 19.08
C LYS A 82 -19.73 25.50 18.96
N LYS A 83 -20.55 24.80 18.16
CA LYS A 83 -21.98 25.12 17.99
C LYS A 83 -22.73 25.00 19.30
N ALA A 84 -22.50 23.94 20.06
CA ALA A 84 -23.08 23.75 21.39
C ALA A 84 -22.68 24.89 22.34
N SER A 85 -21.38 25.22 22.41
CA SER A 85 -20.88 26.33 23.24
C SER A 85 -21.51 27.65 22.87
N ALA A 86 -21.64 27.95 21.57
CA ALA A 86 -22.29 29.17 21.10
C ALA A 86 -23.80 29.20 21.45
N TYR A 87 -24.49 28.07 21.36
CA TYR A 87 -25.89 27.94 21.75
C TYR A 87 -26.07 28.18 23.26
N PHE A 88 -25.26 27.54 24.11
CA PHE A 88 -25.32 27.73 25.55
C PHE A 88 -24.99 29.16 25.97
N ALA A 89 -23.98 29.79 25.36
CA ALA A 89 -23.63 31.18 25.63
C ALA A 89 -24.75 32.17 25.25
N LYS A 90 -25.54 31.87 24.20
CA LYS A 90 -26.66 32.70 23.77
C LYS A 90 -27.88 32.58 24.69
N ASN A 91 -28.07 31.44 25.35
CA ASN A 91 -29.21 31.15 26.23
C ASN A 91 -28.98 31.50 27.72
N GLN A 92 -27.81 32.02 28.09
CA GLN A 92 -27.52 32.52 29.45
C GLN A 92 -27.87 34.02 29.65
N ARG A 93 -28.68 34.62 28.78
CA ARG A 93 -29.20 35.98 28.92
C ARG A 93 -30.66 36.01 29.33
#